data_AF-A0A9D1LIL7-F1
#
_entry.id   AF-A0A9D1LIL7-F1
#
_cell.length_a   1.000
_cell.length_b   1.000
_cell.length_c   1.000
_cell.angle_alpha   90.00
_cell.angle_beta   90.00
_cell.angle_gamma   90.00
#
_symmetry.space_group_name_H-M   'P 1'
#
loop_
_entity.id
_entity.type
_entity.pdbx_description
1 polymer ?
#
loop_
_entity_poly.entity_id
_entity_poly.type
_entity_poly.pdbx_seq_one_letter_code
_entity_poly.pdbx_strand_id
1 'polypeptide(L)'
;SRLGQQTVTVSYQGFTASFLVTVEQEQVLLYDYNRDNVEDVLDVMWLAQQVVDESAKPAQDLNQDGVVDVLDVMTLAKRIV
;
A
#
# COMPACT_ATOMS: atom_id res chain seq x y z
N SER A 1 17.08 -10.27 -5.15
CA SER A 1 17.18 -10.68 -3.74
C SER A 1 16.62 -12.09 -3.59
N ARG A 2 17.06 -12.87 -2.60
CA ARG A 2 16.48 -14.20 -2.32
C ARG A 2 15.42 -14.04 -1.23
N LEU A 3 14.19 -14.48 -1.48
CA LEU A 3 13.15 -14.49 -0.46
C LEU A 3 13.47 -15.52 0.63
N GLY A 4 12.87 -15.34 1.80
CA GLY A 4 13.01 -16.21 2.97
C GLY A 4 14.14 -15.80 3.91
N GLN A 5 14.44 -16.69 4.84
CA GLN A 5 15.41 -16.46 5.90
C GLN A 5 16.84 -16.37 5.34
N GLN A 6 17.56 -15.34 5.77
CA GLN A 6 18.93 -15.04 5.39
C GLN A 6 19.74 -14.70 6.64
N THR A 7 21.01 -15.09 6.62
CA THR A 7 21.96 -14.69 7.67
C THR A 7 22.68 -13.44 7.21
N VAL A 8 22.48 -12.33 7.92
CA VAL A 8 23.20 -11.08 7.70
C VAL A 8 24.29 -10.97 8.75
N THR A 9 25.55 -10.98 8.32
CA THR A 9 26.70 -10.82 9.20
C THR A 9 27.23 -9.39 9.13
N VAL A 10 27.29 -8.72 10.27
CA VAL A 10 27.86 -7.38 10.43
C VAL A 10 29.21 -7.51 11.13
N SER A 11 30.23 -6.84 10.60
CA SER A 11 31.58 -6.82 11.16
C SER A 11 32.02 -5.39 11.47
N TYR A 12 32.48 -5.12 12.69
CA TYR A 12 33.00 -3.81 13.11
C TYR A 12 34.17 -4.00 14.10
N GLN A 13 35.33 -3.40 13.80
CA GLN A 13 36.53 -3.44 14.66
C GLN A 13 36.92 -4.84 15.18
N GLY A 14 36.76 -5.87 14.34
CA GLY A 14 37.08 -7.26 14.71
C GLY A 14 35.97 -7.99 15.46
N PHE A 15 34.86 -7.32 15.79
CA PHE A 15 33.64 -7.94 16.30
C PHE A 15 32.73 -8.35 15.15
N THR A 16 32.08 -9.51 15.26
CA THR A 16 31.08 -9.98 14.29
C THR A 16 29.78 -10.32 15.01
N ALA A 17 28.65 -10.00 14.36
CA ALA A 17 27.32 -10.37 14.80
C ALA A 17 26.51 -10.87 13.60
N SER A 18 25.72 -11.92 13.81
CA SER A 18 24.86 -12.48 12.76
C SER A 18 23.39 -12.35 13.15
N PHE A 19 22.58 -11.93 12.18
CA PHE A 19 21.14 -11.74 12.32
C PHE A 19 20.42 -12.62 11.33
N LEU A 20 19.37 -13.30 11.80
CA LEU A 20 18.42 -13.97 10.92
C LEU A 20 17.41 -12.93 10.44
N VAL A 21 17.46 -12.60 9.16
CA VAL A 21 16.56 -11.66 8.49
C VAL A 21 15.69 -12.44 7.52
N THR A 22 14.37 -12.32 7.64
CA THR A 22 13.46 -12.85 6.62
C THR A 22 13.23 -11.77 5.58
N VAL A 23 13.53 -12.07 4.32
CA VAL A 23 13.19 -11.19 3.21
C VAL A 23 11.90 -11.67 2.59
N GLU A 24 10.91 -10.80 2.61
CA GLU A 24 9.59 -11.08 2.07
C GLU A 24 9.40 -10.36 0.73
N GLN A 25 8.46 -10.85 -0.06
CA GLN A 25 8.05 -10.16 -1.28
C GLN A 25 7.30 -8.91 -0.83
N GLU A 26 7.74 -7.74 -1.27
CA GLU A 26 6.96 -6.52 -1.07
C GLU A 26 5.63 -6.68 -1.83
N GLN A 27 4.52 -6.70 -1.09
CA GLN A 27 3.20 -6.58 -1.68
C GLN A 27 2.93 -5.10 -1.90
N VAL A 28 2.88 -4.70 -3.18
CA VAL A 28 2.42 -3.37 -3.54
C VAL A 28 0.90 -3.39 -3.48
N LEU A 29 0.35 -2.80 -2.42
CA LEU A 29 -1.07 -2.56 -2.27
C LEU A 29 -1.37 -1.19 -2.89
N LEU A 30 -1.79 -1.21 -4.15
CA LEU A 30 -2.01 0.01 -4.92
C LEU A 30 -3.21 0.81 -4.42
N TYR A 31 -4.14 0.13 -3.74
CA TYR A 31 -5.41 0.69 -3.32
C TYR A 31 -5.59 0.74 -1.80
N ASP A 32 -4.55 0.40 -1.04
CA ASP A 32 -4.49 0.60 0.42
C ASP A 32 -4.30 2.10 0.73
N TYR A 33 -5.42 2.82 0.69
CA TYR A 33 -5.46 4.25 0.91
C TYR A 33 -5.45 4.62 2.39
N ASN A 34 -6.02 3.75 3.24
CA ASN A 34 -6.03 3.99 4.68
C ASN A 34 -4.70 3.59 5.37
N ARG A 35 -3.82 2.86 4.67
CA ARG A 35 -2.49 2.38 5.09
C ARG A 35 -2.52 1.37 6.22
N ASP A 36 -3.50 0.48 6.22
CA ASP A 36 -3.58 -0.60 7.20
C ASP A 36 -2.96 -1.94 6.72
N ASN A 37 -2.36 -1.94 5.53
CA ASN A 37 -1.79 -3.09 4.82
C ASN A 37 -2.83 -4.13 4.38
N VAL A 38 -4.10 -3.73 4.22
CA VAL A 38 -5.17 -4.56 3.68
C VAL A 38 -5.90 -3.75 2.60
N GLU A 39 -6.16 -4.35 1.44
CA GLU A 39 -7.05 -3.73 0.44
C GLU A 39 -8.49 -4.18 0.73
N ASP A 40 -9.29 -3.32 1.39
CA ASP A 40 -10.67 -3.65 1.78
C ASP A 40 -11.63 -2.43 1.79
N VAL A 41 -12.86 -2.65 2.26
CA VAL A 41 -13.93 -1.63 2.28
C VAL A 41 -13.52 -0.35 3.03
N LEU A 42 -12.56 -0.40 3.95
CA LEU A 42 -12.04 0.78 4.63
C LEU A 42 -11.29 1.72 3.68
N ASP A 43 -10.67 1.22 2.60
CA ASP A 43 -10.08 2.04 1.55
C ASP A 43 -11.12 2.78 0.72
N VAL A 44 -12.24 2.09 0.43
CA VAL A 44 -13.41 2.70 -0.23
C VAL A 44 -13.94 3.84 0.64
N MET A 45 -14.06 3.62 1.94
CA MET A 45 -14.53 4.65 2.86
C MET A 45 -13.55 5.82 2.96
N TRP A 46 -12.25 5.54 2.96
CA TRP A 46 -11.24 6.59 2.96
C TRP A 46 -11.31 7.46 1.70
N LEU A 47 -11.40 6.84 0.51
CA LEU A 47 -11.53 7.58 -0.74
C LEU A 47 -12.85 8.38 -0.78
N ALA A 48 -13.96 7.78 -0.32
CA ALA A 48 -15.24 8.48 -0.22
C ALA A 48 -15.15 9.72 0.68
N GLN A 49 -14.47 9.62 1.82
CA GLN A 49 -14.25 10.75 2.71
C GLN A 49 -13.42 11.86 2.03
N GLN A 50 -12.37 11.50 1.28
CA GLN A 50 -11.58 12.50 0.54
C GLN A 50 -12.39 13.23 -0.55
N VAL A 51 -13.28 12.52 -1.24
CA VAL A 51 -14.19 13.13 -2.23
C VAL A 51 -15.15 14.10 -1.54
N VAL A 52 -15.74 13.70 -0.41
CA VAL A 52 -16.63 14.58 0.38
C VAL A 52 -15.89 15.81 0.92
N ASP A 53 -14.65 15.65 1.34
CA ASP A 53 -13.81 16.74 1.88
C ASP A 53 -13.14 17.59 0.77
N GLU A 54 -13.40 17.30 -0.50
CA GLU A 54 -12.75 17.93 -1.66
C GLU A 54 -11.20 17.92 -1.56
N SER A 55 -10.64 16.88 -0.92
CA SER A 55 -9.22 16.78 -0.58
C SER A 55 -8.46 15.69 -1.37
N ALA A 56 -9.20 14.95 -2.20
CA ALA A 56 -8.71 13.91 -3.08
C ALA A 56 -7.56 14.39 -4.01
N LYS A 57 -6.69 13.46 -4.38
CA LYS A 57 -5.50 13.66 -5.23
C LYS A 57 -5.75 13.12 -6.62
N PRO A 58 -5.15 13.72 -7.67
CA PRO A 58 -5.30 13.23 -9.05
C PRO A 58 -4.93 11.75 -9.26
N ALA A 59 -4.08 11.17 -8.39
CA ALA A 59 -3.76 9.74 -8.44
C ALA A 59 -4.94 8.81 -8.08
N GLN A 60 -6.07 9.38 -7.63
CA GLN A 60 -7.29 8.68 -7.23
C GLN A 60 -8.38 8.78 -8.29
N ASP A 61 -8.09 9.34 -9.47
CA ASP A 61 -8.92 9.23 -10.67
C ASP A 61 -8.73 7.81 -11.24
N LEU A 62 -9.52 6.89 -10.72
CA LEU A 62 -9.46 5.47 -11.01
C LEU A 62 -10.18 5.11 -12.31
N ASN A 63 -11.21 5.88 -12.66
CA ASN A 63 -11.95 5.68 -13.91
C ASN A 63 -11.36 6.45 -15.11
N GLN A 64 -10.37 7.32 -14.87
CA GLN A 64 -9.63 8.12 -15.84
C GLN A 64 -10.51 9.13 -16.60
N ASP A 65 -11.50 9.71 -15.93
CA ASP A 65 -12.36 10.74 -16.51
C ASP A 65 -11.88 12.18 -16.29
N GLY A 66 -10.80 12.35 -15.51
CA GLY A 66 -10.17 13.63 -15.23
C GLY A 66 -10.71 14.34 -13.98
N VAL A 67 -11.66 13.74 -13.27
CA VAL A 67 -12.22 14.23 -12.00
C VAL A 67 -12.06 13.11 -10.96
N VAL A 68 -11.93 13.48 -9.68
CA VAL A 68 -12.01 12.48 -8.60
C VAL A 68 -13.37 12.62 -7.91
N ASP A 69 -14.26 11.66 -8.13
CA ASP A 69 -15.63 11.68 -7.62
C ASP A 69 -16.16 10.29 -7.18
N VAL A 70 -17.48 10.19 -7.04
CA VAL A 70 -18.16 8.96 -6.61
C VAL A 70 -17.95 7.79 -7.58
N LEU A 71 -17.66 8.04 -8.85
CA LEU A 71 -17.37 7.01 -9.84
C LEU A 71 -16.02 6.34 -9.56
N ASP A 72 -15.05 7.04 -8.98
CA ASP A 72 -13.79 6.45 -8.54
C ASP A 72 -13.99 5.59 -7.29
N VAL A 73 -14.79 6.07 -6.35
CA VAL A 73 -15.20 5.29 -5.17
C VAL A 73 -15.87 3.98 -5.61
N MET A 74 -16.71 4.02 -6.65
CA MET A 74 -17.34 2.83 -7.22
C MET A 74 -16.39 1.95 -8.02
N THR A 75 -15.39 2.54 -8.67
CA THR A 75 -14.33 1.80 -9.35
C THR A 75 -13.48 1.03 -8.34
N LEU A 76 -13.15 1.66 -7.22
CA LEU A 76 -12.46 1.02 -6.10
C LEU A 76 -13.30 -0.08 -5.46
N ALA A 77 -14.58 0.19 -5.16
CA ALA A 77 -15.46 -0.80 -4.53
C ALA A 77 -15.59 -2.07 -5.38
N LYS A 78 -15.73 -1.95 -6.71
CA LYS A 78 -15.76 -3.10 -7.62
C LYS A 78 -14.45 -3.90 -7.68
N ARG A 79 -13.34 -3.30 -7.26
CA ARG A 79 -12.01 -3.91 -7.29
C ARG A 79 -11.80 -4.82 -6.08
N ILE A 80 -12.27 -4.39 -4.92
CA ILE A 80 -11.93 -4.99 -3.62
C ILE A 80 -13.11 -5.67 -2.91
N VAL A 81 -14.35 -5.50 -3.40
CA VAL A 81 -15.59 -6.12 -2.89
C VAL A 81 -16.18 -7.07 -3.92
#